data_AF-A0A8T4MYX6-F1
#
_entry.id   AF-A0A8T4MYX6-F1
#
_cell.length_a   1.000
_cell.length_b   1.000
_cell.length_c   1.000
_cell.angle_alpha   90.00
_cell.angle_beta   90.00
_cell.angle_gamma   90.00
#
_symmetry.space_group_name_H-M   'P 1'
#
loop_
_entity.id
_entity.type
_entity.pdbx_description
1 polymer ?
#
loop_
_entity_poly.entity_id
_entity_poly.type
_entity_poly.pdbx_seq_one_letter_code
_entity_poly.pdbx_strand_id
1 'polypeptide(L)' 'KIKKSIFKEDNNKIDRNCNCKTCQVYTRKDMHNLIKKDKMKFGRLATIHNVGFMLQLMENIRQSIKQGTFKELKDYYLKC' A
#
# COMPACT_ATOMS: atom_id res chain seq x y z
N LYS A 1 8.95 -4.37 5.11
CA LYS A 1 9.50 -3.03 5.41
C LYS A 1 8.98 -2.44 6.73
N ILE A 2 7.67 -2.49 7.03
CA ILE A 2 7.03 -1.89 8.23
C ILE A 2 7.60 -2.35 9.60
N LYS A 3 8.27 -3.50 9.69
CA LYS A 3 8.94 -3.97 10.93
C LYS A 3 10.14 -3.12 11.38
N LYS A 4 10.70 -2.27 10.51
CA LYS A 4 11.87 -1.45 10.84
C LYS A 4 11.55 -0.41 11.91
N SER A 5 12.53 -0.09 12.75
CA SER A 5 12.40 0.88 13.86
C SER A 5 11.97 2.27 13.40
N ILE A 6 12.36 2.68 12.19
CA ILE A 6 11.99 3.96 11.58
C ILE A 6 10.47 4.20 11.51
N PHE A 7 9.66 3.14 11.57
CA PHE A 7 8.19 3.25 11.49
C PHE A 7 7.51 3.29 12.86
N LYS A 8 8.25 3.25 13.98
CA LYS A 8 7.69 3.25 15.34
C LYS A 8 6.86 4.49 15.66
N GLU A 9 7.21 5.63 15.06
CA GLU A 9 6.55 6.92 15.30
C GLU A 9 6.01 7.54 14.00
N ASP A 10 5.99 6.76 12.91
CA ASP A 10 5.55 7.23 11.60
C ASP A 10 4.01 7.27 11.52
N ASN A 11 3.44 8.45 11.78
CA ASN A 11 1.99 8.71 11.69
C ASN A 11 1.51 8.93 10.25
N ASN A 12 2.36 8.77 9.22
CA ASN A 12 1.90 8.83 7.84
C ASN A 12 1.00 7.64 7.50
N LYS A 13 0.15 7.83 6.48
CA LYS A 13 -0.54 6.73 5.80
C LYS A 13 0.45 5.64 5.39
N ILE A 14 -0.02 4.40 5.41
CA ILE A 14 0.75 3.22 4.98
C ILE A 14 1.33 3.44 3.58
N ASP A 15 0.47 3.84 2.66
CA ASP A 15 0.77 4.28 1.30
C ASP A 15 -0.04 5.55 1.02
N ARG A 16 0.63 6.59 0.51
CA ARG A 16 0.01 7.89 0.21
C ARG A 16 -0.88 7.84 -1.02
N ASN A 17 -0.63 6.88 -1.93
CA ASN A 17 -1.33 6.74 -3.19
C ASN A 17 -2.44 5.67 -3.13
N CYS A 18 -2.63 5.01 -1.98
CA CYS A 18 -3.62 3.96 -1.80
C CYS A 18 -4.86 4.49 -1.07
N ASN A 19 -6.04 4.27 -1.67
CA ASN A 19 -7.33 4.67 -1.09
C ASN A 19 -8.08 3.53 -0.39
N CYS A 20 -7.42 2.41 -0.09
CA CYS A 20 -8.08 1.31 0.62
C CYS A 20 -8.48 1.71 2.05
N LYS A 21 -9.47 1.00 2.60
CA LYS A 21 -10.01 1.25 3.95
C LYS A 21 -8.92 1.21 5.03
N THR A 22 -7.91 0.34 4.87
CA THR A 22 -6.76 0.29 5.78
C THR A 22 -5.95 1.58 5.76
N CYS A 23 -5.61 2.12 4.58
CA CYS A 23 -4.81 3.33 4.43
C CYS A 23 -5.54 4.61 4.83
N GLN A 24 -6.88 4.59 4.88
CA GLN A 24 -7.70 5.70 5.35
C GLN A 24 -7.74 5.83 6.87
N VAL A 25 -7.62 4.70 7.59
CA VAL A 25 -7.83 4.63 9.05
C VAL A 25 -6.53 4.41 9.82
N TYR A 26 -5.58 3.66 9.26
CA TYR A 26 -4.37 3.22 9.96
C TYR A 26 -3.11 3.88 9.40
N THR A 27 -2.20 4.19 10.32
CA THR A 27 -0.86 4.72 10.04
C THR A 27 0.19 3.62 9.96
N ARG A 28 1.41 3.97 9.52
CA ARG A 28 2.55 3.05 9.55
C ARG A 28 2.96 2.66 10.98
N LYS A 29 2.83 3.59 11.93
CA LYS A 29 2.99 3.35 13.37
C LYS A 29 2.01 2.30 13.87
N ASP A 30 0.73 2.40 13.51
CA ASP A 30 -0.28 1.42 13.92
C ASP A 30 0.06 0.04 13.38
N MET A 31 0.42 -0.06 12.10
CA MET A 31 0.84 -1.33 11.49
C MET A 31 2.11 -1.88 12.14
N HIS A 32 3.09 -1.05 12.48
CA HIS A 32 4.30 -1.46 13.20
C HIS A 32 3.97 -2.07 14.57
N ASN A 33 3.06 -1.42 15.31
CA ASN A 33 2.63 -1.87 16.63
C ASN A 33 1.82 -3.17 16.57
N LEU A 34 0.91 -3.30 15.60
CA LEU A 34 0.06 -4.48 15.44
C LEU A 34 0.86 -5.75 15.14
N ILE A 35 2.00 -5.66 14.45
CA ILE A 35 2.87 -6.83 14.22
C ILE A 35 3.26 -7.54 15.53
N LYS A 36 3.41 -6.77 16.62
CA LYS A 36 3.78 -7.30 17.93
C LYS A 36 2.56 -7.60 18.80
N LYS A 37 1.55 -6.72 18.77
CA LYS A 37 0.41 -6.76 19.68
C LYS A 37 -0.72 -7.69 19.21
N ASP A 38 -0.96 -7.77 17.91
CA ASP A 38 -2.07 -8.54 17.33
C ASP A 38 -1.76 -8.91 15.87
N LYS A 39 -1.12 -10.07 15.72
CA LYS A 39 -0.69 -10.59 14.41
C LYS A 39 -1.87 -10.90 13.48
N MET A 40 -3.02 -11.31 14.03
CA MET A 40 -4.20 -11.66 13.22
C MET A 40 -4.82 -10.40 12.61
N LYS A 41 -5.00 -9.35 13.43
CA LYS A 41 -5.48 -8.05 12.95
C LYS A 41 -4.49 -7.42 11.96
N PHE A 42 -3.20 -7.49 12.23
CA PHE A 42 -2.18 -7.05 11.27
C PHE A 42 -2.33 -7.78 9.93
N GLY A 43 -2.43 -9.12 9.95
CA GLY A 43 -2.59 -9.93 8.75
C GLY A 43 -3.80 -9.53 7.93
N ARG A 44 -4.97 -9.36 8.57
CA ARG A 44 -6.20 -8.93 7.90
C ARG A 44 -6.05 -7.56 7.25
N LEU A 45 -5.52 -6.58 7.98
CA LEU A 45 -5.34 -5.22 7.46
C LEU A 45 -4.32 -5.15 6.32
N ALA A 46 -3.24 -5.93 6.42
CA ALA A 46 -2.23 -6.05 5.37
C ALA A 46 -2.83 -6.68 4.11
N THR A 47 -3.65 -7.73 4.25
CA THR A 47 -4.37 -8.34 3.11
C THR A 47 -5.29 -7.35 2.43
N ILE A 48 -6.09 -6.59 3.20
CA ILE A 48 -6.99 -5.56 2.63
C ILE A 48 -6.19 -4.51 1.85
N HIS A 49 -5.06 -4.05 2.38
CA HIS A 49 -4.18 -3.09 1.69
C HIS A 49 -3.60 -3.69 0.40
N ASN A 50 -3.05 -4.90 0.47
CA ASN A 50 -2.41 -5.56 -0.66
C ASN A 50 -3.40 -5.81 -1.80
N VAL A 51 -4.59 -6.33 -1.48
CA VAL A 51 -5.65 -6.54 -2.49
C VAL A 51 -6.11 -5.21 -3.08
N GLY A 52 -6.32 -4.18 -2.26
CA GLY A 52 -6.66 -2.84 -2.75
C GLY A 52 -5.62 -2.25 -3.69
N PHE A 53 -4.33 -2.38 -3.35
CA PHE A 53 -3.22 -1.97 -4.22
C PHE A 53 -3.22 -2.73 -5.55
N MET A 54 -3.37 -4.07 -5.51
CA MET A 54 -3.38 -4.88 -6.73
C MET A 54 -4.55 -4.51 -7.65
N LEU A 55 -5.75 -4.28 -7.11
CA LEU A 55 -6.90 -3.83 -7.89
C LEU A 55 -6.65 -2.47 -8.54
N GLN A 56 -6.08 -1.51 -7.81
CA GLN A 56 -5.73 -0.18 -8.33
C GLN A 56 -4.64 -0.26 -9.41
N LEU A 57 -3.61 -1.06 -9.19
CA LEU A 57 -2.54 -1.26 -10.18
C LEU A 57 -3.11 -1.86 -11.47
N MET A 58 -3.94 -2.89 -11.37
CA MET A 58 -4.56 -3.51 -12.55
C MET A 58 -5.50 -2.56 -13.29
N GLU A 59 -6.19 -1.68 -12.57
CA GLU A 59 -6.99 -0.63 -13.20
C GLU A 59 -6.12 0.37 -13.96
N ASN A 60 -5.06 0.87 -13.33
CA ASN A 60 -4.11 1.78 -14.00
C ASN A 60 -3.49 1.14 -15.26
N ILE A 61 -3.16 -0.16 -15.20
CA ILE A 61 -2.67 -0.92 -16.35
C ILE A 61 -3.73 -0.95 -17.47
N ARG A 62 -4.98 -1.30 -17.15
CA ARG A 62 -6.06 -1.32 -18.16
C ARG A 62 -6.29 0.06 -18.78
N GLN A 63 -6.27 1.12 -18.00
CA GLN A 63 -6.48 2.49 -18.49
C GLN A 63 -5.31 2.97 -19.37
N SER A 64 -4.07 2.71 -18.95
CA SER A 64 -2.89 3.10 -19.72
C SER A 64 -2.78 2.34 -21.05
N ILE A 65 -3.18 1.07 -21.12
CA ILE A 65 -3.28 0.35 -22.39
C ILE A 65 -4.29 1.03 -23.32
N LYS A 66 -5.48 1.40 -22.82
CA LYS A 66 -6.51 2.10 -23.61
C LYS A 66 -6.05 3.47 -24.12
N GLN A 67 -5.24 4.16 -23.32
CA GLN A 67 -4.73 5.51 -23.62
C GLN A 67 -3.41 5.51 -24.40
N GLY A 68 -2.81 4.34 -24.64
CA GLY A 68 -1.49 4.23 -25.26
C GLY A 68 -0.32 4.65 -24.36
N THR A 69 -0.56 4.85 -23.05
CA THR A 69 0.42 5.36 -22.06
C THR A 69 1.00 4.27 -21.14
N PHE A 70 0.94 3.00 -21.55
CA PHE A 70 1.40 1.88 -20.73
C PHE A 70 2.92 1.92 -20.47
N LYS A 71 3.70 2.45 -21.41
CA LYS A 71 5.16 2.56 -21.26
C LYS A 71 5.52 3.51 -20.12
N GLU A 72 4.88 4.68 -20.03
CA GLU A 72 5.11 5.64 -18.94
C GLU A 72 4.73 5.03 -17.59
N LEU A 73 3.60 4.30 -17.53
CA LEU A 73 3.18 3.61 -16.32
C LEU A 73 4.22 2.57 -15.88
N LYS A 74 4.69 1.74 -16.82
CA LYS A 74 5.72 0.72 -16.56
C LYS A 74 7.00 1.38 -16.06
N ASP A 75 7.47 2.43 -16.71
CA ASP A 75 8.70 3.13 -16.33
C ASP A 75 8.56 3.81 -14.96
N TYR A 76 7.38 4.35 -14.64
CA TYR A 76 7.08 4.89 -13.31
C TYR A 76 7.21 3.83 -12.21
N TYR A 77 6.66 2.62 -12.42
CA TYR A 77 6.69 1.55 -11.42
C TYR A 77 8.04 0.82 -11.32
N LEU A 78 8.83 0.79 -12.40
CA LEU A 78 10.10 0.06 -12.47
C LEU A 78 11.34 0.94 -12.28
N LYS A 79 11.19 2.27 -12.18
CA LYS A 79 12.30 3.15 -11.80
C LYS A 79 12.83 2.76 -10.42
N CYS A 80 14.03 2.18 -10.41
CA CYS A 80 14.87 1.94 -9.23
C CYS A 80 15.57 3.22 -8.79
#